data_AF-A0A0Q8C250-F1
#
_entry.id   AF-A0A0Q8C250-F1
#
_cell.length_a   1.000
_cell.length_b   1.000
_cell.length_c   1.000
_cell.angle_alpha   90.00
_cell.angle_beta   90.00
_cell.angle_gamma   90.00
#
_symmetry.space_group_name_H-M   'P 1'
#
loop_
_entity.id
_entity.type
_entity.pdbx_description
1 polymer ?
#
loop_
_entity_poly.entity_id
_entity_poly.type
_entity_poly.pdbx_seq_one_letter_code
_entity_poly.pdbx_strand_id
1 'polypeptide(L)'
;MPPPPPSPSSAAGTFKNALITSVTNNGVSSFFNVGAQITSDYFSKKEAAQAEMPGATVQNEDGTIGTVDPLATQEQIMDARLKGAKNSLEFATVMMSFLSEGKDGSAFEDVDDAPDATPEERMDNLEERMDIMEEHLPDLTKRYKFEYDPYVPADSSEPPTEEARMDNIERRYTYILKKLKAARAVMESNA
;
A
#
# COMPACT_ATOMS: atom_id res chain seq x y z
N MET A 1 5.29 -39.26 -22.70
CA MET A 1 5.85 -37.92 -22.47
C MET A 1 5.33 -37.44 -21.13
N PRO A 2 6.18 -37.04 -20.17
CA PRO A 2 5.71 -36.44 -18.93
C PRO A 2 5.22 -35.00 -19.18
N PRO A 3 4.25 -34.49 -18.41
CA PRO A 3 3.84 -33.09 -18.48
C PRO A 3 4.98 -32.16 -18.01
N PRO A 4 5.07 -30.92 -18.51
CA PRO A 4 6.06 -29.96 -18.03
C PRO A 4 5.79 -29.61 -16.56
N PRO A 5 6.83 -29.26 -15.76
CA PRO A 5 6.62 -28.80 -14.40
C PRO A 5 5.82 -27.48 -14.41
N PRO A 6 4.95 -27.23 -13.40
CA PRO A 6 4.26 -25.95 -13.30
C PRO A 6 5.27 -24.82 -13.15
N SER A 7 5.14 -23.78 -13.96
CA SER A 7 5.97 -22.57 -13.89
C SER A 7 5.85 -21.90 -12.51
N PRO A 8 6.96 -21.50 -11.88
CA PRO A 8 6.91 -20.74 -10.64
C PRO A 8 6.60 -19.28 -10.97
N SER A 9 5.33 -18.88 -11.08
CA SER A 9 4.97 -17.44 -11.04
C SER A 9 3.51 -17.10 -10.75
N SER A 10 2.59 -18.06 -10.62
CA SER A 10 1.19 -17.73 -10.30
C SER A 10 0.97 -17.35 -8.84
N ALA A 11 1.78 -17.89 -7.91
CA ALA A 11 1.61 -17.63 -6.48
C ALA A 11 2.02 -16.21 -6.06
N ALA A 12 3.01 -15.61 -6.73
CA ALA A 12 3.51 -14.27 -6.36
C ALA A 12 2.52 -13.17 -6.75
N GLY A 13 1.85 -13.28 -7.91
CA GLY A 13 0.82 -12.34 -8.35
C GLY A 13 -0.46 -12.45 -7.50
N THR A 14 -0.90 -13.67 -7.18
CA THR A 14 -2.07 -13.89 -6.32
C THR A 14 -1.85 -13.44 -4.88
N PHE A 15 -0.65 -13.65 -4.33
CA PHE A 15 -0.33 -13.25 -2.95
C PHE A 15 -0.22 -11.73 -2.80
N LYS A 16 0.41 -11.02 -3.75
CA LYS A 16 0.48 -9.55 -3.74
C LYS A 16 -0.92 -8.93 -3.83
N ASN A 17 -1.77 -9.44 -4.73
CA ASN A 17 -3.09 -8.87 -4.95
C ASN A 17 -4.08 -9.17 -3.80
N ALA A 18 -4.07 -10.40 -3.28
CA ALA A 18 -4.88 -10.74 -2.10
C ALA A 18 -4.46 -9.91 -0.86
N LEU A 19 -3.17 -9.62 -0.73
CA LEU A 19 -2.65 -8.81 0.36
C LEU A 19 -3.08 -7.34 0.23
N ILE A 20 -2.91 -6.72 -0.94
CA ILE A 20 -3.33 -5.34 -1.21
C ILE A 20 -4.85 -5.19 -0.99
N THR A 21 -5.67 -6.06 -1.58
CA THR A 21 -7.13 -6.04 -1.43
C THR A 21 -7.59 -6.30 0.01
N SER A 22 -6.88 -7.15 0.78
CA SER A 22 -7.24 -7.43 2.19
C SER A 22 -6.86 -6.31 3.15
N VAL A 23 -5.78 -5.58 2.85
CA VAL A 23 -5.24 -4.54 3.73
C VAL A 23 -6.04 -3.25 3.62
N THR A 24 -6.57 -2.93 2.44
CA THR A 24 -7.38 -1.72 2.19
C THR A 24 -8.85 -1.92 2.55
N ASN A 25 -9.53 -2.99 2.09
CA ASN A 25 -11.00 -3.07 2.14
C ASN A 25 -11.56 -3.18 3.57
N ASN A 26 -10.84 -3.88 4.45
CA ASN A 26 -11.18 -3.96 5.87
C ASN A 26 -10.35 -2.99 6.72
N GLY A 27 -9.28 -2.40 6.16
CA GLY A 27 -8.40 -1.49 6.86
C GLY A 27 -9.04 -0.14 7.09
N VAL A 28 -9.45 0.54 6.02
CA VAL A 28 -9.86 1.95 6.05
C VAL A 28 -11.04 2.18 7.01
N SER A 29 -12.09 1.36 6.92
CA SER A 29 -13.28 1.47 7.78
C SER A 29 -12.99 1.12 9.24
N SER A 30 -12.11 0.15 9.49
CA SER A 30 -11.73 -0.22 10.86
C SER A 30 -10.93 0.89 11.54
N PHE A 31 -10.22 1.73 10.77
CA PHE A 31 -9.24 2.71 11.22
C PHE A 31 -9.82 4.04 11.73
N PHE A 32 -10.97 4.44 11.22
CA PHE A 32 -11.64 5.67 11.64
C PHE A 32 -12.81 5.35 12.55
N ASN A 33 -12.88 6.01 13.72
CA ASN A 33 -14.08 5.97 14.55
C ASN A 33 -15.26 6.61 13.80
N VAL A 34 -16.50 6.31 14.23
CA VAL A 34 -17.74 6.87 13.66
C VAL A 34 -17.76 8.41 13.62
N GLY A 35 -16.91 9.10 14.41
CA GLY A 35 -16.77 10.57 14.38
C GLY A 35 -15.94 11.15 13.23
N ALA A 36 -15.16 10.35 12.49
CA ALA A 36 -14.29 10.80 11.39
C ALA A 36 -14.84 10.38 10.01
N GLN A 37 -16.16 10.47 9.84
CA GLN A 37 -16.89 10.05 8.63
C GLN A 37 -16.32 10.63 7.33
N ILE A 38 -15.93 11.91 7.32
CA ILE A 38 -15.44 12.58 6.10
C ILE A 38 -14.14 11.94 5.57
N THR A 39 -13.19 11.65 6.46
CA THR A 39 -11.91 11.03 6.09
C THR A 39 -12.11 9.57 5.67
N SER A 40 -12.98 8.84 6.39
CA SER A 40 -13.35 7.47 6.03
C SER A 40 -13.99 7.38 4.63
N ASP A 41 -14.95 8.26 4.34
CA ASP A 41 -15.65 8.30 3.05
C ASP A 41 -14.72 8.65 1.90
N TYR A 42 -13.77 9.56 2.15
CA TYR A 42 -12.77 9.96 1.17
C TYR A 42 -11.90 8.77 0.73
N PHE A 43 -11.31 8.04 1.68
CA PHE A 43 -10.47 6.89 1.36
C PHE A 43 -11.28 5.70 0.82
N SER A 44 -12.51 5.50 1.30
CA SER A 44 -13.41 4.46 0.77
C SER A 44 -13.73 4.68 -0.72
N LYS A 45 -13.93 5.94 -1.14
CA LYS A 45 -14.13 6.27 -2.57
C LYS A 45 -12.88 6.02 -3.40
N LYS A 46 -11.70 6.35 -2.88
CA LYS A 46 -10.42 6.09 -3.57
C LYS A 46 -10.15 4.59 -3.73
N GLU A 47 -10.49 3.80 -2.72
CA GLU A 47 -10.42 2.34 -2.79
C GLU A 47 -11.39 1.76 -3.83
N ALA A 48 -12.65 2.18 -3.79
CA ALA A 48 -13.64 1.73 -4.79
C ALA A 48 -13.16 2.06 -6.21
N ALA A 49 -12.66 3.28 -6.43
CA ALA A 49 -12.08 3.67 -7.70
C ALA A 49 -10.84 2.84 -8.08
N GLN A 50 -10.02 2.43 -7.11
CA GLN A 50 -8.86 1.57 -7.34
C GLN A 50 -9.26 0.15 -7.75
N ALA A 51 -10.32 -0.41 -7.16
CA ALA A 51 -10.85 -1.73 -7.49
C ALA A 51 -11.39 -1.82 -8.92
N GLU A 52 -11.71 -0.68 -9.54
CA GLU A 52 -12.18 -0.56 -10.93
C GLU A 52 -11.06 -0.27 -11.94
N MET A 53 -9.80 -0.14 -11.51
CA MET A 53 -8.68 0.17 -12.42
C MET A 53 -8.17 -1.07 -13.17
N PRO A 54 -7.56 -0.88 -14.36
CA PRO A 54 -6.96 -1.97 -15.11
C PRO A 54 -5.99 -2.84 -14.29
N GLY A 55 -6.09 -4.16 -14.44
CA GLY A 55 -5.27 -5.14 -13.71
C GLY A 55 -5.74 -5.42 -12.27
N ALA A 56 -6.74 -4.69 -11.74
CA ALA A 56 -7.34 -5.00 -10.45
C ALA A 56 -8.01 -6.38 -10.47
N THR A 57 -8.02 -7.08 -9.34
CA THR A 57 -8.60 -8.43 -9.26
C THR A 57 -10.12 -8.33 -9.08
N VAL A 58 -10.89 -9.12 -9.85
CA VAL A 58 -12.35 -9.17 -9.76
C VAL A 58 -12.81 -10.62 -9.61
N GLN A 59 -13.77 -10.87 -8.72
CA GLN A 59 -14.45 -12.17 -8.66
C GLN A 59 -15.60 -12.16 -9.66
N ASN A 60 -15.56 -13.07 -10.62
CA ASN A 60 -16.61 -13.23 -11.62
C ASN A 60 -17.84 -13.94 -11.02
N GLU A 61 -18.98 -13.83 -11.70
CA GLU A 61 -20.25 -14.45 -11.27
C GLU A 61 -20.15 -15.99 -11.15
N ASP A 62 -19.25 -16.61 -11.90
CA ASP A 62 -18.97 -18.05 -11.86
C ASP A 62 -18.02 -18.46 -10.72
N GLY A 63 -17.65 -17.52 -9.84
CA GLY A 63 -16.76 -17.72 -8.70
C GLY A 63 -15.28 -17.77 -9.07
N THR A 64 -14.93 -17.62 -10.36
CA THR A 64 -13.53 -17.52 -10.79
C THR A 64 -12.94 -16.15 -10.47
N ILE A 65 -11.62 -16.10 -10.38
CA ILE A 65 -10.88 -14.85 -10.17
C ILE A 65 -10.36 -14.39 -11.53
N GLY A 66 -10.79 -13.20 -11.96
CA GLY A 66 -10.33 -12.51 -13.15
C GLY A 66 -9.63 -11.19 -12.82
N THR A 67 -9.38 -10.40 -13.85
CA THR A 67 -8.85 -9.04 -13.74
C THR A 67 -9.77 -8.05 -14.44
N VAL A 68 -9.86 -6.84 -13.92
CA VAL A 68 -10.48 -5.71 -14.61
C VAL A 68 -9.65 -5.38 -15.85
N ASP A 69 -10.31 -5.23 -16.98
CA ASP A 69 -9.71 -5.06 -18.31
C ASP A 69 -8.54 -6.03 -18.56
N PRO A 70 -8.80 -7.32 -18.84
CA PRO A 70 -7.76 -8.32 -19.10
C PRO A 70 -6.86 -8.02 -20.31
N LEU A 71 -7.25 -7.05 -21.15
CA LEU A 71 -6.50 -6.66 -22.35
C LEU A 71 -5.67 -5.38 -22.13
N ALA A 72 -5.67 -4.84 -20.90
CA ALA A 72 -4.88 -3.66 -20.56
C ALA A 72 -3.39 -3.86 -20.85
N THR A 73 -2.74 -2.79 -21.31
CA THR A 73 -1.30 -2.79 -21.54
C THR A 73 -0.54 -2.79 -20.21
N GLN A 74 0.72 -3.22 -20.23
CA GLN A 74 1.57 -3.14 -19.03
C GLN A 74 1.73 -1.71 -18.51
N GLU A 75 1.76 -0.72 -19.40
CA GLU A 75 1.80 0.70 -19.02
C GLU A 75 0.53 1.13 -18.27
N GLN A 76 -0.66 0.70 -18.72
CA GLN A 76 -1.92 0.98 -18.04
C GLN A 76 -1.99 0.30 -16.66
N ILE A 77 -1.48 -0.94 -16.56
CA ILE A 77 -1.40 -1.66 -15.29
C ILE A 77 -0.41 -0.96 -14.35
N MET A 78 0.74 -0.52 -14.85
CA MET A 78 1.73 0.19 -14.04
C MET A 78 1.19 1.53 -13.53
N ASP A 79 0.51 2.30 -14.39
CA ASP A 79 -0.13 3.56 -13.98
C ASP A 79 -1.18 3.34 -12.88
N ALA A 80 -2.02 2.31 -13.04
CA ALA A 80 -3.00 1.91 -12.03
C ALA A 80 -2.32 1.54 -10.70
N ARG A 81 -1.23 0.77 -10.73
CA ARG A 81 -0.45 0.40 -9.54
C ARG A 81 0.16 1.62 -8.85
N LEU A 82 0.77 2.53 -9.60
CA LEU A 82 1.32 3.79 -9.07
C LEU A 82 0.24 4.65 -8.41
N LYS A 83 -0.93 4.79 -9.04
CA LYS A 83 -2.07 5.52 -8.47
C LYS A 83 -2.60 4.85 -7.19
N GLY A 84 -2.68 3.53 -7.19
CA GLY A 84 -3.04 2.74 -6.01
C GLY A 84 -2.06 2.92 -4.85
N ALA A 85 -0.76 2.88 -5.14
CA ALA A 85 0.28 3.11 -4.14
C ALA A 85 0.28 4.54 -3.59
N LYS A 86 0.01 5.56 -4.42
CA LYS A 86 -0.17 6.94 -3.95
C LYS A 86 -1.34 7.07 -2.98
N ASN A 87 -2.52 6.54 -3.33
CA ASN A 87 -3.69 6.57 -2.44
C ASN A 87 -3.43 5.86 -1.11
N SER A 88 -2.73 4.72 -1.19
CA SER A 88 -2.28 3.93 -0.06
C SER A 88 -1.34 4.72 0.86
N LEU A 89 -0.34 5.36 0.27
CA LEU A 89 0.60 6.20 0.98
C LEU A 89 -0.07 7.39 1.67
N GLU A 90 -0.98 8.09 0.99
CA GLU A 90 -1.77 9.19 1.58
C GLU A 90 -2.56 8.72 2.80
N PHE A 91 -3.14 7.52 2.74
CA PHE A 91 -3.81 6.92 3.90
C PHE A 91 -2.83 6.67 5.06
N ALA A 92 -1.66 6.08 4.79
CA ALA A 92 -0.62 5.85 5.81
C ALA A 92 -0.13 7.16 6.45
N THR A 93 0.06 8.20 5.65
CA THR A 93 0.44 9.56 6.05
C THR A 93 -0.56 10.18 7.03
N VAL A 94 -1.87 10.10 6.73
CA VAL A 94 -2.93 10.57 7.64
C VAL A 94 -2.91 9.77 8.95
N MET A 95 -2.75 8.45 8.87
CA MET A 95 -2.70 7.59 10.04
C MET A 95 -1.49 7.86 10.93
N MET A 96 -0.31 8.04 10.33
CA MET A 96 0.92 8.38 11.03
C MET A 96 0.77 9.73 11.73
N SER A 97 0.26 10.76 11.04
CA SER A 97 0.02 12.09 11.63
C SER A 97 -0.89 12.04 12.86
N PHE A 98 -1.97 11.24 12.78
CA PHE A 98 -2.89 11.02 13.89
C PHE A 98 -2.20 10.33 15.08
N LEU A 99 -1.49 9.22 14.84
CA LEU A 99 -0.81 8.46 15.90
C LEU A 99 0.43 9.19 16.46
N SER A 100 1.02 10.09 15.69
CA SER A 100 2.08 10.99 16.15
C SER A 100 1.55 12.12 17.04
N GLU A 101 0.24 12.23 17.27
CA GLU A 101 -0.41 13.30 18.05
C GLU A 101 -0.02 14.70 17.54
N GLY A 102 0.19 14.84 16.24
CA GLY A 102 0.58 16.10 15.60
C GLY A 102 2.03 16.54 15.81
N LYS A 103 2.88 15.77 16.50
CA LYS A 103 4.32 16.11 16.69
C LYS A 103 5.12 16.12 15.38
N ASP A 104 4.65 15.36 14.39
CA ASP A 104 5.34 15.12 13.12
C ASP A 104 4.48 15.54 11.91
N GLY A 105 3.42 16.33 12.13
CA GLY A 105 2.38 16.57 11.11
C GLY A 105 2.90 17.20 9.81
N SER A 106 3.94 18.03 9.86
CA SER A 106 4.55 18.65 8.67
C SER A 106 5.49 17.71 7.91
N ALA A 107 6.02 16.65 8.55
CA ALA A 107 6.86 15.65 7.89
C ALA A 107 6.04 14.74 6.94
N PHE A 108 4.72 14.81 7.08
CA PHE A 108 3.75 14.00 6.35
C PHE A 108 2.82 14.88 5.50
N GLU A 109 3.25 16.09 5.12
CA GLU A 109 2.48 16.88 4.15
C GLU A 109 2.42 16.16 2.80
N ASP A 110 1.24 16.20 2.17
CA ASP A 110 1.06 15.58 0.87
C ASP A 110 1.67 16.47 -0.22
N VAL A 111 2.72 15.97 -0.87
CA VAL A 111 3.37 16.59 -2.03
C VAL A 111 2.85 15.96 -3.31
N ASP A 112 1.76 16.49 -3.86
CA ASP A 112 1.25 16.00 -5.14
C ASP A 112 2.37 15.88 -6.17
N ASP A 113 2.39 14.76 -6.90
CA ASP A 113 3.27 14.60 -8.05
C ASP A 113 3.11 15.79 -9.00
N ALA A 114 4.21 16.19 -9.63
CA ALA A 114 4.15 17.19 -10.69
C ALA A 114 3.12 16.76 -11.76
N PRO A 115 2.37 17.69 -12.37
CA PRO A 115 1.33 17.35 -13.36
C PRO A 115 1.81 16.50 -14.54
N ASP A 116 3.10 16.56 -14.84
CA ASP A 116 3.82 15.88 -15.93
C ASP A 116 4.84 14.84 -15.42
N ALA A 117 4.75 14.45 -14.15
CA ALA A 117 5.66 13.46 -13.57
C ALA A 117 5.61 12.12 -14.32
N THR A 118 6.79 11.66 -14.70
CA THR A 118 7.02 10.35 -15.31
C THR A 118 6.72 9.21 -14.32
N PRO A 119 6.50 7.98 -14.80
CA PRO A 119 6.37 6.82 -13.92
C PRO A 119 7.56 6.63 -12.96
N GLU A 120 8.78 6.91 -13.43
CA GLU A 120 10.00 6.83 -12.64
C GLU A 120 10.00 7.87 -11.50
N GLU A 121 9.73 9.14 -11.81
CA GLU A 121 9.64 10.21 -10.79
C GLU A 121 8.53 9.92 -9.75
N ARG A 122 7.41 9.32 -10.18
CA ARG A 122 6.35 8.90 -9.27
C ARG A 122 6.81 7.76 -8.35
N MET A 123 7.60 6.80 -8.84
CA MET A 123 8.19 5.77 -7.98
C MET A 123 9.18 6.37 -6.98
N ASP A 124 10.04 7.27 -7.42
CA ASP A 124 11.02 7.96 -6.55
C ASP A 124 10.30 8.71 -5.42
N ASN A 125 9.24 9.47 -5.75
CA ASN A 125 8.42 10.18 -4.77
C ASN A 125 7.77 9.22 -3.76
N LEU A 126 7.28 8.06 -4.21
CA LEU A 126 6.70 7.05 -3.32
C LEU A 126 7.76 6.47 -2.38
N GLU A 127 8.95 6.15 -2.90
CA GLU A 127 10.06 5.59 -2.14
C GLU A 127 10.58 6.57 -1.08
N GLU A 128 10.84 7.83 -1.44
CA GLU A 128 11.29 8.88 -0.52
C GLU A 128 10.33 9.06 0.66
N ARG A 129 9.03 9.13 0.37
CA ARG A 129 8.02 9.28 1.41
C ARG A 129 7.89 8.06 2.32
N MET A 130 8.08 6.86 1.76
CA MET A 130 8.13 5.65 2.59
C MET A 130 9.39 5.63 3.46
N ASP A 131 10.53 6.12 2.97
CA ASP A 131 11.76 6.27 3.78
C ASP A 131 11.46 7.18 4.99
N ILE A 132 10.85 8.35 4.76
CA ILE A 132 10.44 9.26 5.84
C ILE A 132 9.53 8.54 6.85
N MET A 133 8.47 7.86 6.40
CA MET A 133 7.59 7.15 7.33
C MET A 133 8.32 6.05 8.13
N GLU A 134 9.20 5.30 7.48
CA GLU A 134 9.99 4.24 8.11
C GLU A 134 10.96 4.78 9.16
N GLU A 135 11.52 5.99 8.96
CA GLU A 135 12.33 6.71 9.96
C GLU A 135 11.53 7.08 11.22
N HIS A 136 10.23 7.37 11.07
CA HIS A 136 9.34 7.73 12.19
C HIS A 136 8.75 6.51 12.92
N LEU A 137 8.68 5.33 12.28
CA LEU A 137 8.14 4.12 12.90
C LEU A 137 8.82 3.73 14.23
N PRO A 138 10.16 3.76 14.39
CA PRO A 138 10.82 3.48 15.66
C PRO A 138 10.29 4.31 16.82
N ASP A 139 10.04 5.60 16.63
CA ASP A 139 9.55 6.46 17.70
C ASP A 139 8.08 6.18 18.04
N LEU A 140 7.28 5.84 17.03
CA LEU A 140 5.93 5.34 17.22
C LEU A 140 5.91 4.05 18.04
N THR A 141 6.83 3.13 17.74
CA THR A 141 6.93 1.83 18.43
C THR A 141 7.32 1.98 19.90
N LYS A 142 8.23 2.92 20.22
CA LYS A 142 8.57 3.28 21.60
C LYS A 142 7.37 3.86 22.35
N ARG A 143 6.62 4.76 21.70
CA ARG A 143 5.45 5.42 22.30
C ARG A 143 4.36 4.41 22.67
N TYR A 144 4.01 3.54 21.73
CA TYR A 144 2.97 2.53 21.91
C TYR A 144 3.51 1.17 22.37
N LYS A 145 4.78 1.09 22.77
CA LYS A 145 5.42 -0.08 23.40
C LYS A 145 5.20 -1.41 22.63
N PHE A 146 5.38 -1.40 21.32
CA PHE A 146 5.35 -2.61 20.48
C PHE A 146 6.69 -2.83 19.78
N GLU A 147 6.91 -4.05 19.27
CA GLU A 147 8.19 -4.43 18.67
C GLU A 147 8.39 -3.83 17.26
N TYR A 148 9.59 -3.30 17.04
CA TYR A 148 10.04 -2.78 15.76
C TYR A 148 11.13 -3.67 15.15
N ASP A 149 10.84 -4.21 13.98
CA ASP A 149 11.75 -4.90 13.08
C ASP A 149 11.79 -4.12 11.76
N PRO A 150 12.90 -3.47 11.37
CA PRO A 150 12.96 -2.70 10.14
C PRO A 150 12.53 -3.51 8.91
N TYR A 151 11.93 -2.85 7.92
CA TYR A 151 11.68 -3.51 6.64
C TYR A 151 13.02 -3.88 5.98
N VAL A 152 13.14 -5.13 5.53
CA VAL A 152 14.31 -5.62 4.79
C VAL A 152 13.83 -6.09 3.42
N PRO A 153 14.24 -5.43 2.33
CA PRO A 153 13.92 -5.91 0.99
C PRO A 153 14.60 -7.25 0.73
N ALA A 154 14.02 -8.08 -0.14
CA ALA A 154 14.68 -9.31 -0.55
C ALA A 154 15.97 -8.98 -1.31
N ASP A 155 17.09 -9.59 -0.92
CA ASP A 155 18.38 -9.40 -1.58
C ASP A 155 18.30 -9.80 -3.07
N SER A 156 18.70 -8.87 -3.94
CA SER A 156 18.91 -9.12 -5.37
C SER A 156 20.29 -8.61 -5.77
N SER A 157 21.01 -9.41 -6.57
CA SER A 157 22.31 -9.01 -7.14
C SER A 157 22.19 -8.17 -8.41
N GLU A 158 20.98 -8.00 -8.94
CA GLU A 158 20.69 -7.23 -10.16
C GLU A 158 19.95 -5.93 -9.82
N PRO A 159 20.19 -4.84 -10.59
CA PRO A 159 19.42 -3.62 -10.43
C PRO A 159 17.93 -3.91 -10.65
N PRO A 160 17.03 -3.37 -9.82
CA PRO A 160 15.62 -3.71 -9.87
C PRO A 160 14.99 -3.16 -11.14
N THR A 161 14.17 -3.99 -11.83
CA THR A 161 13.29 -3.53 -12.92
C THR A 161 12.18 -2.65 -12.37
N GLU A 162 11.49 -1.88 -13.22
CA GLU A 162 10.32 -1.08 -12.81
C GLU A 162 9.25 -1.94 -12.10
N GLU A 163 8.95 -3.14 -12.60
CA GLU A 163 8.03 -4.05 -11.92
C GLU A 163 8.54 -4.51 -10.56
N ALA A 164 9.85 -4.80 -10.44
CA ALA A 164 10.45 -5.21 -9.18
C ALA A 164 10.47 -4.07 -8.15
N ARG A 165 10.70 -2.82 -8.60
CA ARG A 165 10.56 -1.61 -7.78
C ARG A 165 9.12 -1.43 -7.31
N MET A 166 8.16 -1.47 -8.23
CA MET A 166 6.73 -1.37 -7.90
C MET A 166 6.28 -2.45 -6.91
N ASP A 167 6.73 -3.69 -7.10
CA ASP A 167 6.50 -4.80 -6.19
C ASP A 167 7.07 -4.55 -4.79
N ASN A 168 8.24 -3.92 -4.72
CA ASN A 168 8.87 -3.55 -3.47
C ASN A 168 8.07 -2.45 -2.77
N ILE A 169 7.65 -1.42 -3.51
CA ILE A 169 6.81 -0.32 -3.01
C ILE A 169 5.54 -0.85 -2.34
N GLU A 170 4.83 -1.78 -3.00
CA GLU A 170 3.61 -2.38 -2.45
C GLU A 170 3.87 -3.19 -1.16
N ARG A 171 5.02 -3.88 -1.08
CA ARG A 171 5.43 -4.62 0.13
C ARG A 171 5.81 -3.68 1.27
N ARG A 172 6.56 -2.62 0.98
CA ARG A 172 6.94 -1.58 1.96
C ARG A 172 5.71 -0.93 2.56
N TYR A 173 4.80 -0.47 1.72
CA TYR A 173 3.53 0.09 2.18
C TYR A 173 2.75 -0.89 3.08
N THR A 174 2.65 -2.16 2.68
CA THR A 174 1.95 -3.18 3.48
C THR A 174 2.58 -3.34 4.87
N TYR A 175 3.91 -3.35 4.92
CA TYR A 175 4.66 -3.40 6.17
C TYR A 175 4.36 -2.16 7.04
N ILE A 176 4.41 -0.96 6.46
CA ILE A 176 4.12 0.31 7.17
C ILE A 176 2.71 0.28 7.76
N LEU A 177 1.70 -0.07 6.97
CA LEU A 177 0.33 -0.19 7.48
C LEU A 177 0.17 -1.21 8.59
N LYS A 178 0.85 -2.36 8.51
CA LYS A 178 0.82 -3.35 9.59
C LYS A 178 1.31 -2.75 10.91
N LYS A 179 2.34 -1.90 10.86
CA LYS A 179 2.88 -1.21 12.04
C LYS A 179 1.94 -0.12 12.56
N LEU A 180 1.32 0.66 11.68
CA LEU A 180 0.30 1.65 12.07
C LEU A 180 -0.95 0.98 12.68
N LYS A 181 -1.39 -0.18 12.13
CA LYS A 181 -2.47 -1.00 12.70
C LYS A 181 -2.13 -1.46 14.12
N ALA A 182 -0.91 -1.94 14.33
CA ALA A 182 -0.45 -2.39 15.64
C ALA A 182 -0.40 -1.22 16.65
N ALA A 183 0.15 -0.07 16.27
CA ALA A 183 0.18 1.12 17.10
C ALA A 183 -1.22 1.56 17.55
N ARG A 184 -2.17 1.58 16.60
CA ARG A 184 -3.56 1.92 16.92
C ARG A 184 -4.22 0.93 17.86
N ALA A 185 -4.05 -0.37 17.62
CA ALA A 185 -4.63 -1.40 18.50
C ALA A 185 -4.15 -1.23 19.95
N VAL A 186 -2.88 -0.88 20.15
CA VAL A 186 -2.36 -0.58 21.49
C VAL A 186 -2.97 0.71 22.05
N MET A 187 -3.07 1.77 21.24
CA MET A 187 -3.74 3.01 21.65
C MET A 187 -5.17 2.77 22.15
N GLU A 188 -5.97 1.99 21.41
CA GLU A 188 -7.35 1.66 21.77
C GLU A 188 -7.44 0.79 23.03
N SER A 189 -6.48 -0.12 23.25
CA SER A 189 -6.43 -0.94 24.46
C SER A 189 -6.09 -0.16 25.74
N ASN A 190 -5.49 1.03 25.59
CA ASN A 190 -5.05 1.89 26.69
C ASN A 190 -6.01 3.06 26.97
N ALA A 191 -7.06 3.24 26.14
CA ALA A 191 -8.08 4.27 26.26
C ALA A 191 -9.24 3.81 27.16
#